data_AF-A0A1R1SDT6-F1
#
_entry.id   AF-A0A1R1SDT6-F1
#
_cell.length_a   1.000
_cell.length_b   1.000
_cell.length_c   1.000
_cell.angle_alpha   90.00
_cell.angle_beta   90.00
_cell.angle_gamma   90.00
#
_symmetry.space_group_name_H-M   'P 1'
#
loop_
_entity.id
_entity.type
_entity.pdbx_description
1 polymer ?
#
loop_
_entity_poly.entity_id
_entity_poly.type
_entity_poly.pdbx_seq_one_letter_code
_entity_poly.pdbx_strand_id
1 'polypeptide(L)'
;MLACLALLQKPSYGYALLETLNEAGVTVDGNTLYPLLRRLEKQGLLTSEWNTDESRPRKFYQVSPDGSRVRSGLVREWRDLVASISRLTKEG
;
A
#
# COMPACT_ATOMS: atom_id res chain seq x y z
N MET A 1 5.05 1.72 -1.86
CA MET A 1 4.94 1.63 -0.38
C MET A 1 3.71 2.37 0.12
N LEU A 2 3.62 3.70 -0.02
CA LEU A 2 2.47 4.49 0.45
C LEU A 2 1.14 3.94 -0.06
N ALA A 3 1.02 3.64 -1.36
CA ALA A 3 -0.20 3.07 -1.94
C ALA A 3 -0.60 1.73 -1.28
N CYS A 4 0.35 0.81 -1.07
CA CYS A 4 0.10 -0.46 -0.38
C CYS A 4 -0.40 -0.22 1.05
N LEU A 5 0.26 0.65 1.82
CA LEU A 5 -0.15 0.95 3.19
C LEU A 5 -1.53 1.65 3.22
N ALA A 6 -1.84 2.47 2.21
CA ALA A 6 -3.13 3.13 2.10
C ALA A 6 -4.28 2.16 1.80
N LEU A 7 -4.07 1.18 0.92
CA LEU A 7 -5.08 0.18 0.56
C LEU A 7 -5.29 -0.89 1.63
N LEU A 8 -4.22 -1.27 2.35
CA LEU A 8 -4.24 -2.33 3.36
C LEU A 8 -4.71 -1.86 4.75
N GLN A 9 -5.47 -0.77 4.84
CA GLN A 9 -6.15 -0.38 6.08
C GLN A 9 -7.22 -1.42 6.49
N LYS A 10 -7.75 -2.14 5.50
CA LYS A 10 -8.58 -3.34 5.68
C LYS A 10 -7.82 -4.56 5.13
N PRO A 11 -8.06 -5.77 5.66
CA PRO A 11 -7.45 -6.98 5.13
C PRO A 11 -7.70 -7.14 3.63
N SER A 12 -6.66 -7.45 2.86
CA SER A 12 -6.77 -7.77 1.43
C SER A 12 -5.62 -8.67 0.97
N TYR A 13 -5.78 -9.37 -0.15
CA TYR A 13 -4.76 -10.26 -0.71
C TYR A 13 -4.08 -9.62 -1.94
N GLY A 14 -2.88 -10.10 -2.26
CA GLY A 14 -2.00 -9.42 -3.22
C GLY A 14 -2.59 -9.22 -4.61
N TYR A 15 -3.41 -10.16 -5.11
CA TYR A 15 -4.05 -10.02 -6.43
C TYR A 15 -5.09 -8.89 -6.45
N ALA A 16 -5.98 -8.80 -5.44
CA ALA A 16 -6.93 -7.70 -5.34
C ALA A 16 -6.22 -6.33 -5.24
N LEU A 17 -5.07 -6.29 -4.55
CA LEU A 17 -4.22 -5.09 -4.52
C LEU A 17 -3.66 -4.70 -5.89
N LEU A 18 -3.23 -5.67 -6.71
CA LEU A 18 -2.76 -5.41 -8.07
C LEU A 18 -3.87 -4.77 -8.91
N GLU A 19 -5.09 -5.31 -8.86
CA GLU A 19 -6.23 -4.77 -9.60
C GLU A 19 -6.50 -3.32 -9.18
N THR A 20 -6.67 -3.06 -7.88
CA THR A 20 -6.96 -1.70 -7.39
C THR A 20 -5.85 -0.70 -7.72
N LEU A 21 -4.58 -1.10 -7.67
CA LEU A 21 -3.46 -0.22 -8.02
C LEU A 21 -3.46 0.12 -9.51
N ASN A 22 -3.65 -0.87 -10.39
CA ASN A 22 -3.67 -0.66 -11.83
C ASN A 22 -4.90 0.17 -12.26
N GLU A 23 -6.07 -0.05 -11.66
CA GLU A 23 -7.27 0.76 -11.87
C GLU A 23 -7.06 2.23 -11.47
N ALA A 24 -6.26 2.48 -10.44
CA ALA A 24 -5.88 3.82 -10.00
C ALA A 24 -4.75 4.46 -10.84
N GLY A 25 -4.30 3.78 -11.90
CA GLY A 25 -3.20 4.25 -12.76
C GLY A 25 -1.79 4.02 -12.19
N VAL A 26 -1.67 3.25 -11.10
CA VAL A 26 -0.38 2.82 -10.54
C VAL A 26 0.02 1.50 -11.18
N THR A 27 0.68 1.59 -12.34
CA THR A 27 1.10 0.40 -13.10
C THR A 27 2.10 -0.44 -12.30
N VAL A 28 1.68 -1.62 -11.88
CA VAL A 28 2.51 -2.54 -11.09
C VAL A 28 2.14 -4.00 -11.38
N ASP A 29 3.14 -4.87 -11.40
CA ASP A 29 2.98 -6.31 -11.60
C ASP A 29 3.24 -7.11 -10.31
N GLY A 30 2.97 -8.43 -10.38
CA GLY A 30 3.22 -9.33 -9.26
C GLY A 30 4.70 -9.41 -8.86
N ASN A 31 5.61 -9.36 -9.83
CA ASN A 31 7.06 -9.43 -9.59
C ASN A 31 7.57 -8.22 -8.79
N THR A 32 6.86 -7.10 -8.83
CA THR A 32 7.15 -5.90 -8.05
C THR A 32 6.37 -5.88 -6.73
N LEU A 33 5.07 -6.19 -6.77
CA LEU A 33 4.21 -6.08 -5.60
C LEU A 33 4.56 -7.12 -4.52
N TYR A 34 4.71 -8.40 -4.87
CA TYR A 34 4.88 -9.45 -3.87
C TYR A 34 6.20 -9.34 -3.08
N PRO A 35 7.35 -9.02 -3.69
CA PRO A 35 8.56 -8.68 -2.92
C PRO A 35 8.38 -7.46 -2.02
N LEU A 36 7.65 -6.44 -2.46
CA LEU A 36 7.36 -5.26 -1.63
C LEU A 36 6.53 -5.63 -0.40
N LEU A 37 5.45 -6.40 -0.56
CA LEU A 37 4.61 -6.85 0.56
C LEU A 37 5.41 -7.65 1.59
N ARG A 38 6.23 -8.61 1.12
CA ARG A 38 7.14 -9.39 1.99
C ARG A 38 8.13 -8.50 2.74
N ARG A 39 8.67 -7.47 2.08
CA ARG A 39 9.59 -6.52 2.73
C ARG A 39 8.87 -5.70 3.81
N LEU A 40 7.68 -5.18 3.53
CA LEU A 40 6.90 -4.39 4.49
C LEU A 40 6.47 -5.22 5.70
N GLU A 41 6.11 -6.48 5.48
CA GLU A 41 5.85 -7.46 6.54
C GLU A 41 7.11 -7.72 7.39
N LYS A 42 8.27 -7.97 6.76
CA LYS A 42 9.55 -8.14 7.46
C LYS A 42 9.95 -6.91 8.29
N GLN A 43 9.53 -5.72 7.86
CA GLN A 43 9.73 -4.46 8.58
C GLN A 43 8.71 -4.23 9.71
N GLY A 44 7.74 -5.14 9.91
CA GLY A 44 6.69 -4.99 10.91
C GLY A 44 5.61 -3.97 10.53
N LEU A 45 5.59 -3.47 9.29
CA LEU A 45 4.62 -2.49 8.82
C LEU A 45 3.31 -3.13 8.34
N LEU A 46 3.36 -4.42 8.01
CA LEU A 46 2.20 -5.24 7.69
C LEU A 46 2.16 -6.46 8.62
N THR A 47 0.95 -6.89 8.97
CA THR A 47 0.65 -8.23 9.46
C THR A 47 0.05 -9.05 8.32
N SER A 48 0.04 -10.38 8.47
CA SER A 48 -0.58 -11.26 7.51
C SER A 48 -1.25 -12.47 8.16
N GLU A 49 -2.24 -13.00 7.45
CA GLU A 49 -2.99 -14.19 7.84
C GLU A 49 -3.26 -15.04 6.61
N TRP A 50 -3.17 -16.37 6.75
CA TRP A 50 -3.57 -17.30 5.71
C TRP A 50 -5.05 -17.61 5.86
N ASN A 51 -5.84 -17.29 4.84
CA ASN A 51 -7.18 -17.84 4.69
C ASN A 51 -7.08 -19.16 3.93
N THR A 52 -7.48 -20.24 4.60
CA THR A 52 -7.48 -21.62 4.07
C THR A 52 -8.88 -22.18 3.83
N ASP A 53 -9.92 -21.35 3.94
CA ASP A 53 -11.32 -21.78 3.82
C ASP A 53 -11.71 -22.05 2.36
N GLU A 54 -10.98 -21.45 1.41
CA GLU A 54 -11.16 -21.65 -0.02
C GLU A 54 -10.25 -22.77 -0.56
N SER A 55 -10.63 -23.33 -1.73
CA SER A 55 -9.87 -24.36 -2.45
C SER A 55 -8.43 -23.94 -2.82
N ARG A 56 -8.14 -22.64 -2.78
CA ARG A 56 -6.81 -22.07 -2.96
C ARG A 56 -6.50 -21.14 -1.78
N PRO A 57 -5.58 -21.53 -0.88
CA PRO A 57 -5.17 -20.68 0.24
C PRO A 57 -4.69 -19.30 -0.24
N ARG A 58 -5.15 -18.25 0.43
CA ARG A 58 -4.77 -16.87 0.13
C ARG A 58 -4.13 -16.23 1.35
N LYS A 59 -3.01 -15.55 1.13
CA LYS A 59 -2.38 -14.74 2.16
C LYS A 59 -2.99 -13.33 2.13
N PHE A 60 -3.69 -12.97 3.19
CA PHE A 60 -4.20 -11.63 3.43
C PHE A 60 -3.16 -10.82 4.18
N TYR A 61 -3.05 -9.55 3.82
CA TYR A 61 -2.20 -8.57 4.47
C TYR A 61 -3.07 -7.48 5.08
N GLN A 62 -2.60 -6.89 6.18
CA GLN A 62 -3.20 -5.70 6.76
C GLN A 62 -2.08 -4.83 7.35
N VAL A 63 -2.30 -3.52 7.36
CA VAL A 63 -1.40 -2.59 8.04
C VAL A 63 -1.38 -2.84 9.54
N SER A 64 -0.18 -2.90 10.12
CA SER A 64 0.04 -2.95 11.57
C SER A 64 -0.14 -1.57 12.23
N PRO A 65 -0.18 -1.47 13.57
CA PRO A 65 -0.14 -0.17 14.25
C PRO A 65 1.06 0.69 13.82
N ASP A 66 2.23 0.08 13.62
CA ASP A 66 3.45 0.77 13.18
C ASP A 66 3.36 1.20 11.72
N GLY A 67 2.83 0.35 10.86
CA GLY A 67 2.52 0.70 9.47
C GLY A 67 1.52 1.85 9.36
N SER A 68 0.55 1.95 10.28
CA SER A 68 -0.42 3.05 10.32
C SER A 68 0.25 4.38 10.69
N ARG A 69 1.22 4.36 11.62
CA ARG A 69 2.03 5.53 11.96
C ARG A 69 2.88 5.99 10.77
N VAL A 70 3.59 5.05 10.13
CA VAL A 70 4.39 5.33 8.93
C VAL A 70 3.53 5.87 7.79
N ARG A 71 2.39 5.25 7.50
CA ARG A 71 1.42 5.73 6.50
C ARG A 71 1.02 7.17 6.77
N SER A 72 0.68 7.50 8.02
CA SER A 72 0.23 8.86 8.38
C SER A 72 1.31 9.90 8.12
N GLY A 73 2.58 9.59 8.39
CA GLY A 73 3.73 10.42 8.03
C GLY A 73 3.86 10.60 6.51
N LEU A 74 3.89 9.50 5.77
CA LEU A 74 4.01 9.51 4.31
C LEU A 74 2.86 10.26 3.62
N VAL A 75 1.62 10.14 4.11
CA VAL A 75 0.47 10.89 3.57
C VAL A 75 0.64 12.38 3.81
N ARG A 76 1.16 12.78 4.98
CA ARG A 76 1.41 14.19 5.29
C ARG A 76 2.50 14.75 4.37
N GLU A 77 3.64 14.07 4.30
CA GLU A 77 4.75 14.46 3.42
C GLU A 77 4.32 14.59 1.95
N TRP A 78 3.53 13.63 1.46
CA TRP A 78 2.97 13.69 0.11
C TRP A 78 2.10 14.93 -0.12
N ARG A 79 1.20 15.24 0.82
CA ARG A 79 0.33 16.41 0.74
C ARG A 79 1.13 17.71 0.74
N ASP A 80 2.15 17.80 1.61
CA ASP A 80 3.00 18.98 1.72
C ASP A 80 3.82 19.21 0.44
N LEU A 81 4.33 18.13 -0.16
CA LEU A 81 5.03 18.17 -1.44
C LEU A 81 4.12 18.64 -2.57
N VAL A 82 2.94 18.02 -2.71
CA VAL A 82 1.94 18.40 -3.73
C VAL A 82 1.56 19.87 -3.55
N ALA A 83 1.25 20.31 -2.34
CA ALA A 83 0.88 21.70 -2.07
C ALA A 83 2.02 22.69 -2.42
N SER A 84 3.27 22.31 -2.17
CA SER A 84 4.43 23.14 -2.50
C SER A 84 4.64 23.24 -4.01
N ILE A 85 4.59 22.12 -4.73
CA ILE A 85 4.70 22.11 -6.19
C ILE A 85 3.54 22.88 -6.82
N SER A 86 2.29 22.64 -6.37
CA SER A 86 1.12 23.36 -6.88
C SER A 86 1.21 24.87 -6.69
N ARG A 87 1.89 25.37 -5.66
CA ARG A 87 2.14 26.82 -5.50
C ARG A 87 3.15 27.34 -6.50
N LEU A 88 4.18 26.57 -6.82
CA LEU A 88 5.21 26.95 -7.79
C LEU A 88 4.70 26.90 -9.24
N THR A 89 3.78 25.99 -9.54
CA THR A 89 3.22 25.80 -10.90
C THR A 89 1.92 26.56 -11.12
N LYS A 90 1.42 27.30 -10.12
CA LYS A 90 0.36 28.30 -10.34
C LYS A 90 1.01 29.50 -11.02
N GLU A 91 0.99 29.51 -12.35
CA GLU A 91 1.13 30.75 -13.11
C GLU A 91 0.01 31.70 -12.68
N GLY A 92 0.34 32.99 -12.56
CA GLY A 92 -0.64 34.05 -12.29
C GLY A 92 -1.68 34.18 -13.40
#